data_AF-A0A6G2DMM6-F1
#
_entry.id   AF-A0A6G2DMM6-F1
#
_cell.length_a   1.000
_cell.length_b   1.000
_cell.length_c   1.000
_cell.angle_alpha   90.00
_cell.angle_beta   90.00
_cell.angle_gamma   90.00
#
_symmetry.space_group_name_H-M   'P 1'
#
loop_
_entity.id
_entity.type
_entity.pdbx_description
1 polymer ?
#
loop_
_entity_poly.entity_id
_entity_poly.type
_entity_poly.pdbx_seq_one_letter_code
_entity_poly.pdbx_strand_id
1 'polypeptide(L)'
;MYWLRPSSASGGGGQVVQAADGTRPQGVSSGLEIYRKDLQDQLQNLSLSEQDRTKYEKEIKDGDQTSLDRLRELFTKLQDQQAQEAIDKANLTLPRYMDARLKEFDSSHPNFQMLLEKLMGVVDKYRKLFDNAPNRKEVEELEKQAQEEMDAHIAEYKKTLAPAPGATDNGAPQAGNAGGKGKPAGDVGQGDKGVSSGLEIYRKDLQDQLQNLSLSEQ
;
A
#
# COMPACT_ATOMS: atom_id res chain seq x y z
N MET A 1 -80.00 -17.63 -37.39
CA MET A 1 -80.54 -16.66 -38.36
C MET A 1 -79.38 -16.00 -39.08
N TYR A 2 -79.36 -16.04 -40.41
CA TYR A 2 -78.46 -15.22 -41.24
C TYR A 2 -79.03 -13.81 -41.37
N TRP A 3 -78.17 -12.79 -41.41
CA TRP A 3 -78.26 -11.68 -42.37
C TRP A 3 -76.87 -11.05 -42.59
N LEU A 4 -76.31 -11.26 -43.78
CA LEU A 4 -75.55 -10.21 -44.49
C LEU A 4 -76.61 -9.36 -45.25
N ARG A 5 -76.40 -8.16 -45.80
CA ARG A 5 -75.23 -7.55 -46.49
C ARG A 5 -75.42 -5.99 -46.53
N PRO A 6 -74.90 -5.14 -47.47
CA PRO A 6 -74.20 -3.91 -47.08
C PRO A 6 -74.73 -2.61 -47.73
N SER A 7 -74.00 -1.50 -47.56
CA SER A 7 -73.89 -0.41 -48.55
C SER A 7 -72.57 0.34 -48.41
N SER A 8 -72.07 0.91 -49.51
CA SER A 8 -70.68 1.37 -49.69
C SER A 8 -70.59 2.79 -50.26
N ALA A 9 -69.38 3.39 -50.16
CA ALA A 9 -68.93 4.61 -50.85
C ALA A 9 -69.54 5.95 -50.31
N SER A 10 -68.92 7.13 -50.51
CA SER A 10 -67.85 7.49 -51.46
C SER A 10 -67.02 8.72 -51.01
N GLY A 11 -65.73 8.76 -51.42
CA GLY A 11 -64.87 9.96 -51.45
C GLY A 11 -64.21 10.39 -50.13
N GLY A 12 -62.94 10.79 -50.08
CA GLY A 12 -61.90 10.76 -51.11
C GLY A 12 -60.72 11.71 -50.81
N GLY A 13 -59.48 11.20 -50.93
CA GLY A 13 -58.26 12.03 -51.10
C GLY A 13 -57.40 12.34 -49.86
N GLY A 14 -56.11 11.96 -49.94
CA GLY A 14 -55.01 12.75 -49.36
C GLY A 14 -54.45 12.37 -47.98
N GLN A 15 -53.26 11.74 -47.98
CA GLN A 15 -52.01 12.15 -47.29
C GLN A 15 -52.11 13.17 -46.12
N VAL A 16 -51.39 13.07 -44.99
CA VAL A 16 -50.10 12.40 -44.65
C VAL A 16 -49.89 12.43 -43.12
N VAL A 17 -49.06 11.50 -42.59
CA VAL A 17 -48.38 11.49 -41.25
C VAL A 17 -49.31 11.61 -40.01
N GLN A 18 -49.00 11.07 -38.82
CA GLN A 18 -47.72 10.88 -38.15
C GLN A 18 -47.86 9.77 -37.09
N ALA A 19 -46.87 8.88 -36.93
CA ALA A 19 -46.88 7.88 -35.88
C ALA A 19 -46.17 8.41 -34.63
N ALA A 20 -46.90 8.59 -33.52
CA ALA A 20 -46.33 8.82 -32.20
C ALA A 20 -47.36 8.53 -31.09
N ASP A 21 -47.24 7.37 -30.43
CA ASP A 21 -46.84 7.35 -29.02
C ASP A 21 -46.27 5.96 -28.68
N GLY A 22 -44.99 5.77 -29.02
CA GLY A 22 -44.23 4.63 -28.55
C GLY A 22 -43.66 4.99 -27.19
N THR A 23 -44.35 4.60 -26.10
CA THR A 23 -43.90 4.82 -24.73
C THR A 23 -42.57 4.07 -24.47
N ARG A 24 -41.45 4.72 -24.78
CA ARG A 24 -40.09 4.20 -24.57
C ARG A 24 -39.73 4.34 -23.09
N PRO A 25 -39.46 3.24 -22.36
CA PRO A 25 -39.07 3.35 -20.95
C PRO A 25 -37.69 4.01 -20.85
N GLN A 26 -37.64 5.25 -20.37
CA GLN A 26 -36.39 6.00 -20.19
C GLN A 26 -35.65 5.69 -18.86
N GLY A 27 -36.12 4.73 -18.07
CA GLY A 27 -35.62 4.47 -16.72
C GLY A 27 -34.25 3.79 -16.58
N VAL A 28 -33.65 3.29 -17.67
CA VAL A 28 -32.38 2.52 -17.61
C VAL A 28 -31.11 3.35 -17.83
N SER A 29 -31.18 4.57 -18.39
CA SER A 29 -29.97 5.33 -18.75
C SER A 29 -29.16 5.75 -17.52
N SER A 30 -29.84 6.24 -16.47
CA SER A 30 -29.19 6.81 -15.28
C SER A 30 -28.33 5.79 -14.52
N GLY A 31 -28.79 4.54 -14.40
CA GLY A 31 -28.02 3.49 -13.73
C GLY A 31 -26.78 3.08 -14.50
N LEU A 32 -26.89 2.95 -15.83
CA LEU A 32 -25.78 2.58 -16.70
C LEU A 32 -24.72 3.69 -16.82
N GLU A 33 -25.14 4.96 -16.81
CA GLU A 33 -24.25 6.12 -16.81
C GLU A 33 -23.46 6.24 -15.49
N ILE A 34 -24.11 6.03 -14.34
CA ILE A 34 -23.42 5.95 -13.04
C ILE A 34 -22.41 4.80 -13.05
N TYR A 35 -22.78 3.64 -13.58
CA TYR A 35 -21.91 2.46 -13.63
C TYR A 35 -20.67 2.67 -14.51
N ARG A 36 -20.84 3.29 -15.69
CA ARG A 36 -19.72 3.70 -16.55
C ARG A 36 -18.80 4.70 -15.85
N LYS A 37 -19.34 5.61 -15.05
CA LYS A 37 -18.54 6.57 -14.29
C LYS A 37 -17.69 5.90 -13.21
N ASP A 38 -18.25 4.97 -12.44
CA ASP A 38 -17.51 4.15 -11.44
C ASP A 38 -16.36 3.37 -12.10
N LEU A 39 -16.62 2.69 -13.22
CA LEU A 39 -15.59 2.01 -14.01
C LEU A 39 -14.50 2.97 -14.51
N GLN A 40 -14.86 4.19 -14.90
CA GLN A 40 -13.88 5.16 -15.37
C GLN A 40 -13.03 5.73 -14.22
N ASP A 41 -13.62 5.95 -13.05
CA ASP A 41 -12.89 6.38 -11.85
C ASP A 41 -11.94 5.25 -11.34
N GLN A 42 -12.34 3.97 -11.42
CA GLN A 42 -11.46 2.81 -11.20
C GLN A 42 -10.30 2.77 -12.20
N LEU A 43 -10.59 2.94 -13.50
CA LEU A 43 -9.58 2.95 -14.56
C LEU A 43 -8.53 4.06 -14.41
N GLN A 44 -8.87 5.18 -13.75
CA GLN A 44 -7.89 6.24 -13.42
C GLN A 44 -6.98 5.89 -12.23
N ASN A 45 -7.38 4.94 -11.37
CA ASN A 45 -6.58 4.50 -10.23
C ASN A 45 -5.61 3.36 -10.57
N LEU A 46 -5.93 2.55 -11.59
CA LEU A 46 -5.07 1.48 -12.08
C LEU A 46 -3.83 2.02 -12.81
N SER A 47 -2.66 1.42 -12.55
CA SER A 47 -1.46 1.63 -13.35
C SER A 47 -1.50 0.75 -14.60
N LEU A 48 -2.01 1.28 -15.71
CA LEU A 48 -2.12 0.59 -17.00
C LEU A 48 -1.34 1.32 -18.10
N SER A 49 -1.03 0.59 -19.17
CA SER A 49 -0.46 1.19 -20.39
C SER A 49 -1.45 2.15 -21.05
N GLU A 50 -0.96 3.16 -21.77
CA GLU A 50 -1.84 4.08 -22.53
C GLU A 50 -2.72 3.32 -23.54
N GLN A 51 -2.21 2.24 -24.12
CA GLN A 51 -2.94 1.40 -25.07
C GLN A 51 -4.11 0.67 -24.40
N ASP A 52 -3.87 0.01 -23.26
CA ASP A 52 -4.90 -0.71 -22.52
C ASP A 52 -5.93 0.25 -21.94
N ARG A 53 -5.48 1.40 -21.41
CA ARG A 53 -6.36 2.47 -20.92
C ARG A 53 -7.28 2.98 -22.04
N THR A 54 -6.73 3.31 -23.21
CA THR A 54 -7.52 3.79 -24.36
C THR A 54 -8.52 2.74 -24.84
N LYS A 55 -8.12 1.45 -24.86
CA LYS A 55 -9.00 0.32 -25.18
C LYS A 55 -10.17 0.24 -24.19
N TYR A 56 -9.89 0.27 -22.89
CA TYR A 56 -10.92 0.15 -21.85
C TYR A 56 -11.80 1.40 -21.77
N GLU A 57 -11.28 2.62 -21.94
CA GLU A 57 -12.10 3.84 -22.02
C GLU A 57 -13.12 3.77 -23.16
N LYS A 58 -12.73 3.23 -24.32
CA LYS A 58 -13.65 2.99 -25.44
C LYS A 58 -14.69 1.92 -25.10
N GLU A 59 -14.29 0.83 -24.45
CA GLU A 59 -15.21 -0.25 -24.06
C GLU A 59 -16.18 0.17 -22.95
N ILE A 60 -15.78 1.06 -22.02
CA ILE A 60 -16.68 1.71 -21.06
C ILE A 60 -17.73 2.55 -21.80
N LYS A 61 -17.31 3.35 -22.78
CA LYS A 61 -18.18 4.28 -23.51
C LYS A 61 -19.18 3.58 -24.42
N ASP A 62 -18.70 2.66 -25.25
CA ASP A 62 -19.46 2.05 -26.35
C ASP A 62 -20.02 0.65 -25.99
N GLY A 63 -19.56 0.04 -24.88
CA GLY A 63 -19.91 -1.33 -24.49
C GLY A 63 -21.32 -1.51 -23.93
N ASP A 64 -21.82 -2.74 -24.04
CA ASP A 64 -23.05 -3.22 -23.39
C ASP A 64 -22.79 -3.59 -21.92
N GLN A 65 -23.86 -3.90 -21.19
CA GLN A 65 -23.74 -4.24 -19.77
C GLN A 65 -22.85 -5.47 -19.52
N THR A 66 -22.85 -6.45 -20.42
CA THR A 66 -21.98 -7.64 -20.34
C THR A 66 -20.49 -7.26 -20.42
N SER A 67 -20.10 -6.36 -21.32
CA SER A 67 -18.74 -5.83 -21.38
C SER A 67 -18.39 -5.02 -20.13
N LEU A 68 -19.30 -4.17 -19.62
CA LEU A 68 -19.06 -3.39 -18.40
C LEU A 68 -18.84 -4.27 -17.16
N ASP A 69 -19.61 -5.34 -17.00
CA ASP A 69 -19.44 -6.30 -15.90
C ASP A 69 -18.10 -7.04 -15.98
N ARG A 70 -17.66 -7.41 -17.19
CA ARG A 70 -16.32 -8.00 -17.42
C ARG A 70 -15.19 -7.01 -17.12
N LEU A 71 -15.34 -5.75 -17.50
CA LEU A 71 -14.38 -4.70 -17.15
C LEU A 71 -14.28 -4.51 -15.64
N ARG A 72 -15.40 -4.54 -14.92
CA ARG A 72 -15.40 -4.45 -13.46
C ARG A 72 -14.58 -5.57 -12.82
N GLU A 73 -14.88 -6.83 -13.19
CA GLU A 73 -14.11 -7.97 -12.68
C GLU A 73 -12.62 -7.87 -13.01
N LEU A 74 -12.28 -7.40 -14.21
CA LEU A 74 -10.91 -7.22 -14.66
C LEU A 74 -10.20 -6.09 -13.88
N PHE A 75 -10.87 -4.95 -13.64
CA PHE A 75 -10.34 -3.86 -12.84
C PHE A 75 -10.15 -4.23 -11.37
N THR A 76 -11.10 -4.97 -10.78
CA THR A 76 -10.94 -5.50 -9.41
C THR A 76 -9.71 -6.40 -9.32
N LYS A 77 -9.58 -7.40 -10.20
CA LYS A 77 -8.42 -8.31 -10.24
C LYS A 77 -7.09 -7.57 -10.45
N LEU A 78 -7.07 -6.56 -11.33
CA LEU A 78 -5.88 -5.73 -11.56
C LEU A 78 -5.54 -4.84 -10.35
N GLN A 79 -6.54 -4.31 -9.64
CA GLN A 79 -6.31 -3.51 -8.44
C GLN A 79 -5.77 -4.40 -7.31
N ASP A 80 -6.36 -5.57 -7.10
CA ASP A 80 -5.92 -6.55 -6.10
C ASP A 80 -4.48 -7.02 -6.39
N GLN A 81 -4.17 -7.34 -7.65
CA GLN A 81 -2.81 -7.70 -8.06
C GLN A 81 -1.83 -6.55 -7.85
N GLN A 82 -2.15 -5.32 -8.25
CA GLN A 82 -1.26 -4.17 -8.06
C GLN A 82 -1.09 -3.80 -6.59
N ALA A 83 -2.10 -4.02 -5.75
CA ALA A 83 -2.00 -3.89 -4.30
C ALA A 83 -1.03 -4.94 -3.75
N GLN A 84 -1.21 -6.23 -4.09
CA GLN A 84 -0.35 -7.31 -3.64
C GLN A 84 1.12 -7.12 -4.07
N GLU A 85 1.37 -6.81 -5.35
CA GLU A 85 2.72 -6.50 -5.86
C GLU A 85 3.38 -5.32 -5.09
N ALA A 86 2.58 -4.31 -4.71
CA ALA A 86 3.06 -3.21 -3.89
C ALA A 86 3.32 -3.63 -2.43
N ILE A 87 2.45 -4.46 -1.84
CA ILE A 87 2.59 -5.00 -0.47
C ILE A 87 3.86 -5.84 -0.37
N ASP A 88 4.10 -6.73 -1.32
CA ASP A 88 5.29 -7.58 -1.38
C ASP A 88 6.55 -6.72 -1.54
N LYS A 89 6.52 -5.75 -2.45
CA LYS A 89 7.62 -4.79 -2.63
C LYS A 89 7.88 -3.94 -1.38
N ALA A 90 6.85 -3.47 -0.67
CA ALA A 90 6.99 -2.68 0.55
C ALA A 90 7.53 -3.53 1.70
N ASN A 91 7.05 -4.77 1.85
CA ASN A 91 7.58 -5.79 2.76
C ASN A 91 9.06 -6.11 2.51
N LEU A 92 9.54 -6.02 1.26
CA LEU A 92 10.96 -6.17 0.91
C LEU A 92 11.77 -4.89 1.12
N THR A 93 11.22 -3.73 0.78
CA THR A 93 11.93 -2.44 0.73
C THR A 93 12.10 -1.84 2.12
N LEU A 94 11.05 -1.87 2.95
CA LEU A 94 11.05 -1.22 4.25
C LEU A 94 12.11 -1.79 5.22
N PRO A 95 12.27 -3.12 5.36
CA PRO A 95 13.31 -3.69 6.22
C PRO A 95 14.72 -3.49 5.66
N ARG A 96 14.89 -3.43 4.33
CA ARG A 96 16.17 -3.11 3.67
C ARG A 96 16.58 -1.65 3.94
N TYR A 97 15.62 -0.72 3.93
CA TYR A 97 15.86 0.67 4.30
C TYR A 97 16.36 0.78 5.75
N MET A 98 15.70 0.07 6.67
CA MET A 98 16.10 -0.02 8.07
C MET A 98 17.53 -0.55 8.25
N ASP A 99 17.90 -1.67 7.62
CA ASP A 99 19.26 -2.24 7.72
C ASP A 99 20.32 -1.29 7.12
N ALA A 100 20.01 -0.62 6.00
CA ALA A 100 20.90 0.39 5.41
C ALA A 100 21.14 1.57 6.37
N ARG A 101 20.10 2.04 7.06
CA ARG A 101 20.20 3.10 8.08
C ARG A 101 20.94 2.64 9.33
N LEU A 102 20.69 1.43 9.83
CA LEU A 102 21.37 0.88 11.00
C LEU A 102 22.88 0.72 10.79
N LYS A 103 23.32 0.44 9.55
CA LYS A 103 24.74 0.39 9.15
C LYS A 103 25.46 1.75 9.22
N GLU A 104 24.75 2.88 9.33
CA GLU A 104 25.37 4.19 9.60
C GLU A 104 25.87 4.34 11.05
N PHE A 105 25.52 3.41 11.95
CA PHE A 105 25.76 3.55 13.39
C PHE A 105 26.61 2.43 13.98
N ASP A 106 27.39 2.78 15.01
CA ASP A 106 28.10 1.79 15.83
C ASP A 106 27.11 1.03 16.72
N SER A 107 27.01 -0.28 16.49
CA SER A 107 26.22 -1.21 17.29
C SER A 107 26.71 -1.37 18.73
N SER A 108 27.93 -0.92 19.04
CA SER A 108 28.51 -0.96 20.39
C SER A 108 27.96 0.13 21.31
N HIS A 109 27.25 1.12 20.76
CA HIS A 109 26.74 2.26 21.52
C HIS A 109 25.56 1.85 22.43
N PRO A 110 25.50 2.23 23.72
CA PRO A 110 24.52 1.71 24.68
C PRO A 110 23.07 2.00 24.32
N ASN A 111 22.80 3.09 23.60
CA ASN A 111 21.44 3.44 23.14
C ASN A 111 21.05 2.75 21.81
N PHE A 112 21.95 2.00 21.15
CA PHE A 112 21.70 1.39 19.83
C PHE A 112 20.58 0.35 19.89
N GLN A 113 20.52 -0.46 20.95
CA GLN A 113 19.45 -1.44 21.12
C GLN A 113 18.06 -0.78 21.15
N MET A 114 17.92 0.36 21.83
CA MET A 114 16.66 1.11 21.88
C MET A 114 16.28 1.70 20.51
N LEU A 115 17.27 2.08 19.67
CA LEU A 115 17.00 2.45 18.28
C LEU A 115 16.52 1.23 17.48
N LEU A 116 17.20 0.09 17.58
CA LEU A 116 16.84 -1.15 16.89
C LEU A 116 15.40 -1.58 17.22
N GLU A 117 15.04 -1.61 18.50
CA GLU A 117 13.69 -1.94 18.98
C GLU A 117 12.62 -0.98 18.43
N LYS A 118 12.89 0.33 18.43
CA LYS A 118 11.99 1.34 17.82
C LYS A 118 11.79 1.08 16.33
N LEU A 119 12.87 0.90 15.56
CA LEU A 119 12.78 0.72 14.11
C LEU A 119 12.12 -0.62 13.73
N MET A 120 12.39 -1.72 14.44
CA MET A 120 11.64 -2.97 14.25
C MET A 120 10.14 -2.77 14.53
N GLY A 121 9.79 -2.03 15.59
CA GLY A 121 8.41 -1.69 15.91
C GLY A 121 7.70 -0.88 14.81
N VAL A 122 8.40 0.03 14.13
CA VAL A 122 7.89 0.73 12.95
C VAL A 122 7.68 -0.26 11.79
N VAL A 123 8.66 -1.11 11.48
CA VAL A 123 8.51 -2.13 10.43
C VAL A 123 7.29 -3.03 10.71
N ASP A 124 7.18 -3.66 11.87
CA ASP A 124 6.07 -4.54 12.22
C ASP A 124 4.69 -3.85 12.24
N LYS A 125 4.65 -2.56 12.60
CA LYS A 125 3.45 -1.73 12.51
C LYS A 125 3.01 -1.57 11.06
N TYR A 126 3.92 -1.17 10.17
CA TYR A 126 3.58 -0.89 8.78
C TYR A 126 3.36 -2.13 7.92
N ARG A 127 4.01 -3.27 8.21
CA ARG A 127 3.68 -4.57 7.55
C ARG A 127 2.20 -4.90 7.70
N LYS A 128 1.67 -4.79 8.92
CA LYS A 128 0.24 -5.01 9.21
C LYS A 128 -0.68 -3.98 8.54
N LEU A 129 -0.19 -2.77 8.26
CA LEU A 129 -0.96 -1.76 7.52
C LEU A 129 -0.96 -2.07 6.02
N PHE A 130 0.17 -2.53 5.46
CA PHE A 130 0.24 -3.00 4.07
C PHE A 130 -0.73 -4.15 3.81
N ASP A 131 -0.77 -5.17 4.68
CA ASP A 131 -1.69 -6.32 4.56
C ASP A 131 -3.20 -5.94 4.53
N ASN A 132 -3.54 -4.72 5.00
CA ASN A 132 -4.91 -4.20 5.01
C ASN A 132 -5.14 -3.08 3.98
N ALA A 133 -4.14 -2.75 3.15
CA ALA A 133 -4.23 -1.64 2.21
C ALA A 133 -5.10 -2.01 0.98
N PRO A 134 -6.16 -1.25 0.67
CA PRO A 134 -7.13 -1.60 -0.39
C PRO A 134 -6.64 -1.35 -1.83
N ASN A 135 -5.48 -0.71 -2.00
CA ASN A 135 -4.91 -0.40 -3.31
C ASN A 135 -3.41 -0.05 -3.23
N ARG A 136 -2.72 -0.14 -4.36
CA ARG A 136 -1.30 0.22 -4.52
C ARG A 136 -0.91 1.62 -4.01
N LYS A 137 -1.74 2.65 -4.23
CA LYS A 137 -1.38 4.03 -3.85
C LYS A 137 -1.27 4.16 -2.33
N GLU A 138 -2.20 3.54 -1.61
CA GLU A 138 -2.21 3.53 -0.15
C GLU A 138 -1.00 2.77 0.41
N VAL A 139 -0.57 1.67 -0.23
CA VAL A 139 0.69 0.98 0.10
C VAL A 139 1.90 1.90 -0.10
N GLU A 140 1.99 2.62 -1.24
CA GLU A 140 3.09 3.55 -1.52
C GLU A 140 3.10 4.78 -0.59
N GLU A 141 1.96 5.20 -0.07
CA GLU A 141 1.86 6.25 0.94
C GLU A 141 2.28 5.75 2.33
N LEU A 142 1.81 4.56 2.73
CA LEU A 142 2.24 3.89 3.95
C LEU A 142 3.75 3.60 3.94
N GLU A 143 4.34 3.23 2.80
CA GLU A 143 5.78 2.99 2.67
C GLU A 143 6.59 4.26 2.97
N LYS A 144 6.15 5.41 2.44
CA LYS A 144 6.78 6.72 2.70
C LYS A 144 6.65 7.12 4.16
N GLN A 145 5.45 7.01 4.74
CA GLN A 145 5.21 7.33 6.15
C GLN A 145 6.10 6.48 7.07
N ALA A 146 6.28 5.19 6.75
CA ALA A 146 7.14 4.30 7.51
C ALA A 146 8.63 4.68 7.42
N GLN A 147 9.10 5.12 6.24
CA GLN A 147 10.45 5.65 6.06
C GLN A 147 10.66 6.96 6.84
N GLU A 148 9.68 7.87 6.81
CA GLU A 148 9.70 9.14 7.57
C GLU A 148 9.70 8.91 9.10
N GLU A 149 8.88 7.98 9.60
CA GLU A 149 8.82 7.62 11.04
C GLU A 149 10.14 6.98 11.50
N MET A 150 10.76 6.15 10.67
CA MET A 150 12.11 5.63 10.92
C MET A 150 13.17 6.74 10.94
N ASP A 151 13.19 7.63 9.94
CA ASP A 151 14.15 8.72 9.88
C ASP A 151 13.97 9.72 11.03
N ALA A 152 12.74 9.90 11.54
CA ALA A 152 12.48 10.68 12.75
C ALA A 152 13.14 10.05 13.99
N HIS A 153 12.98 8.75 14.22
CA HIS A 153 13.66 8.05 15.32
C HIS A 153 15.19 8.03 15.17
N ILE A 154 15.69 7.93 13.94
CA ILE A 154 17.11 8.05 13.61
C ILE A 154 17.63 9.46 13.91
N ALA A 155 16.86 10.51 13.61
CA ALA A 155 17.21 11.89 13.92
C ALA A 155 17.18 12.19 15.42
N GLU A 156 16.22 11.63 16.17
CA GLU A 156 16.24 11.62 17.65
C GLU A 156 17.52 10.96 18.18
N TYR A 157 17.87 9.78 17.66
CA TYR A 157 19.08 9.06 18.05
C TYR A 157 20.35 9.87 17.76
N LYS A 158 20.47 10.47 16.56
CA LYS A 158 21.59 11.37 16.20
C LYS A 158 21.71 12.56 17.16
N LYS A 159 20.61 13.09 17.72
CA LYS A 159 20.66 14.13 18.77
C LYS A 159 21.21 13.61 20.11
N THR A 160 21.00 12.33 20.44
CA THR A 160 21.61 11.72 21.65
C THR A 160 23.09 11.37 21.47
N LEU A 161 23.56 11.21 20.23
CA LEU A 161 24.97 11.01 19.87
C LEU A 161 25.76 12.32 19.79
N ALA A 162 25.09 13.45 19.53
CA ALA A 162 25.74 14.74 19.47
C ALA A 162 26.32 15.10 20.85
N PRO A 163 27.61 15.47 20.96
CA PRO A 163 28.14 15.99 22.21
C PRO A 163 27.35 17.23 22.60
N ALA A 164 26.97 17.35 23.88
CA ALA A 164 26.20 18.48 24.37
C ALA A 164 26.90 19.80 23.98
N PRO A 165 26.17 20.82 23.47
CA PRO A 165 26.76 22.10 23.10
C PRO A 165 27.32 22.77 24.38
N GLY A 166 28.64 22.68 24.55
CA GLY A 166 29.31 22.98 25.83
C GLY A 166 30.47 22.03 26.18
N ALA A 167 30.67 20.93 25.44
CA ALA A 167 31.85 20.07 25.57
C ALA A 167 33.13 20.72 25.01
N THR A 168 33.54 21.85 25.61
CA THR A 168 34.89 22.41 25.45
C THR A 168 35.92 21.44 26.04
N ASP A 169 36.91 21.09 25.23
CA ASP A 169 38.14 20.39 25.63
C ASP A 169 38.76 21.02 26.88
N ASN A 170 39.11 20.19 27.87
CA ASN A 170 40.13 20.44 28.88
C ASN A 170 40.44 19.15 29.69
N GLY A 171 41.59 18.54 29.40
CA GLY A 171 42.46 17.80 30.34
C GLY A 171 41.85 16.83 31.37
N ALA A 172 42.10 15.53 31.19
CA ALA A 172 41.96 14.51 32.23
C ALA A 172 43.06 14.63 33.33
N PRO A 173 42.98 13.90 34.47
CA PRO A 173 41.86 13.15 35.04
C PRO A 173 41.55 13.56 36.51
N GLN A 174 40.39 13.19 37.05
CA GLN A 174 40.23 13.13 38.52
C GLN A 174 39.47 11.88 38.98
N ALA A 175 40.20 11.01 39.67
CA ALA A 175 39.62 9.87 40.39
C ALA A 175 38.92 10.37 41.66
N GLY A 176 37.66 9.97 41.86
CA GLY A 176 36.85 10.30 43.03
C GLY A 176 36.10 9.07 43.52
N ASN A 177 36.52 8.51 44.66
CA ASN A 177 35.89 7.33 45.27
C ASN A 177 34.50 7.66 45.83
N ALA A 178 33.53 6.78 45.58
CA ALA A 178 32.33 6.62 46.40
C ALA A 178 32.20 5.13 46.78
N GLY A 179 32.34 4.81 48.07
CA GLY A 179 32.29 3.43 48.56
C GLY A 179 30.88 2.96 48.91
N GLY A 180 30.55 1.69 48.64
CA GLY A 180 29.19 1.13 48.82
C GLY A 180 29.10 -0.40 49.02
N LYS A 181 30.14 -0.98 49.62
CA LYS A 181 30.32 -2.37 50.11
C LYS A 181 29.09 -3.33 50.12
N GLY A 182 29.13 -4.37 49.27
CA GLY A 182 28.31 -5.60 49.34
C GLY A 182 28.94 -6.70 48.45
N LYS A 183 29.07 -7.94 48.95
CA LYS A 183 29.93 -9.02 48.37
C LYS A 183 29.11 -10.35 48.18
N PRO A 184 29.64 -11.45 47.59
CA PRO A 184 29.23 -11.91 46.26
C PRO A 184 28.79 -13.41 46.18
N ALA A 185 28.31 -13.84 45.02
CA ALA A 185 28.58 -15.16 44.40
C ALA A 185 27.87 -15.24 43.02
N GLY A 186 28.56 -15.58 41.92
CA GLY A 186 27.93 -15.56 40.60
C GLY A 186 28.88 -15.72 39.42
N ASP A 187 29.66 -16.79 39.42
CA ASP A 187 30.77 -17.07 38.50
C ASP A 187 30.33 -18.19 37.52
N VAL A 188 30.54 -18.16 36.19
CA VAL A 188 31.35 -17.30 35.29
C VAL A 188 30.57 -17.08 33.97
N GLY A 189 30.77 -15.96 33.25
CA GLY A 189 30.04 -15.68 31.99
C GLY A 189 30.69 -14.67 31.04
N GLN A 190 31.93 -14.92 30.62
CA GLN A 190 32.68 -14.10 29.66
C GLN A 190 31.99 -14.00 28.29
N GLY A 191 31.71 -12.78 27.80
CA GLY A 191 31.28 -12.59 26.40
C GLY A 191 30.46 -11.35 26.13
N ASP A 192 31.15 -10.26 25.76
CA ASP A 192 30.55 -9.10 25.11
C ASP A 192 29.92 -9.53 23.77
N LYS A 193 28.60 -9.78 23.77
CA LYS A 193 27.84 -10.34 22.60
C LYS A 193 26.39 -9.88 22.46
N GLY A 194 25.78 -9.30 23.50
CA GLY A 194 24.34 -9.03 23.55
C GLY A 194 23.83 -8.17 22.39
N VAL A 195 24.55 -7.07 22.05
CA VAL A 195 24.10 -6.12 21.02
C VAL A 195 24.35 -6.64 19.60
N SER A 196 25.40 -7.45 19.40
CA SER A 196 25.65 -8.13 18.13
C SER A 196 24.55 -9.16 17.84
N SER A 197 24.23 -10.01 18.82
CA SER A 197 23.31 -11.14 18.63
C SER A 197 21.90 -10.71 18.19
N GLY A 198 21.32 -9.65 18.77
CA GLY A 198 20.00 -9.17 18.37
C GLY A 198 19.94 -8.67 16.93
N LEU A 199 20.95 -7.89 16.51
CA LEU A 199 21.05 -7.37 15.15
C LEU A 199 21.40 -8.46 14.14
N GLU A 200 22.22 -9.45 14.51
CA GLU A 200 22.55 -10.60 13.67
C GLU A 200 21.36 -11.53 13.46
N ILE A 201 20.54 -11.77 14.50
CA ILE A 201 19.28 -12.51 14.39
C ILE A 201 18.31 -11.78 13.46
N TYR A 202 18.12 -10.46 13.64
CA TYR A 202 17.26 -9.66 12.76
C TYR A 202 17.74 -9.67 11.31
N ARG A 203 19.04 -9.45 11.05
CA ARG A 203 19.58 -9.53 9.67
C ARG A 203 19.42 -10.91 9.05
N LYS A 204 19.55 -11.98 9.85
CA LYS A 204 19.35 -13.34 9.37
C LYS A 204 17.89 -13.63 9.04
N ASP A 205 16.96 -13.28 9.93
CA ASP A 205 15.52 -13.40 9.69
C ASP A 205 15.09 -12.59 8.45
N LEU A 206 15.58 -11.35 8.34
CA LEU A 206 15.41 -10.53 7.13
C LEU A 206 15.96 -11.25 5.88
N GLN A 207 17.17 -11.80 5.93
CA GLN A 207 17.77 -12.49 4.78
C GLN A 207 16.99 -13.75 4.38
N ASP A 208 16.52 -14.53 5.35
CA ASP A 208 15.70 -15.72 5.13
C ASP A 208 14.31 -15.33 4.53
N GLN A 209 13.72 -14.21 4.99
CA GLN A 209 12.48 -13.65 4.39
C GLN A 209 12.68 -13.15 2.95
N LEU A 210 13.78 -12.43 2.68
CA LEU A 210 14.14 -11.98 1.33
C LEU A 210 14.34 -13.17 0.36
N GLN A 211 14.87 -14.31 0.85
CA GLN A 211 15.04 -15.52 0.05
C GLN A 211 13.71 -16.21 -0.26
N ASN A 212 12.81 -16.38 0.72
CA ASN A 212 11.50 -17.00 0.50
C ASN A 212 10.65 -16.22 -0.51
N LEU A 213 10.67 -14.89 -0.46
CA LEU A 213 9.97 -14.04 -1.44
C LEU A 213 10.57 -14.18 -2.84
N SER A 214 11.90 -14.17 -2.99
CA SER A 214 12.57 -14.39 -4.28
C SER A 214 12.37 -15.79 -4.86
N LEU A 215 11.99 -16.78 -4.05
CA LEU A 215 11.62 -18.14 -4.46
C LEU A 215 10.16 -18.27 -4.91
N SER A 216 9.33 -17.25 -4.69
CA SER A 216 7.91 -17.24 -5.03
C SER A 216 7.63 -16.69 -6.45
N GLU A 217 8.67 -16.22 -7.16
CA GLU A 217 8.61 -15.68 -8.53
C GLU A 217 9.06 -16.69 -9.63
N GLN A 218 9.13 -18.00 -9.33
CA GLN A 218 9.46 -19.09 -10.28
C GLN A 218 8.28 -20.03 -10.55
#